data_AF-H1VKH1-F1
#
_entry.id   AF-H1VKH1-F1
#
_cell.length_a   1.000
_cell.length_b   1.000
_cell.length_c   1.000
_cell.angle_alpha   90.00
_cell.angle_beta   90.00
_cell.angle_gamma   90.00
#
_symmetry.space_group_name_H-M   'P 1'
#
loop_
_entity.id
_entity.type
_entity.pdbx_description
1 polymer ?
#
loop_
_entity_poly.entity_id
_entity_poly.type
_entity_poly.pdbx_seq_one_letter_code
_entity_poly.pdbx_strand_id
1 'polypeptide(L)'
;MSAIKSPIDSLPNELLIAVLSTINSRELLPLTLVDRRFDATATTILQHRLLHTVKMEGHDMVLESYHPVAKQSTPTMTCRFLGLSFPNHTRTGEQDMDLRDLSQLYSHFRPVVSEETRRMWRIFGRRLPGAPIEQEIGDEPVTQELILDDGELFSQLCTTTSLIKSGSIPSLLSSYSNITHGVVRVWRNWLAEAAASSGICPAGRSNDQNTILWTDAARTVGLKLRVTEVTLERLPPYHGLDEDPPVAYSLHYEELLVRTNHLLLALEKSALQDVAIPGRATIIAPI
;
A
#
# COMPACT_ATOMS: atom_id res chain seq x y z
N MET A 1 30.74 -4.03 -46.01
CA MET A 1 31.54 -4.34 -44.80
C MET A 1 30.69 -5.26 -43.94
N SER A 2 31.06 -6.54 -43.83
CA SER A 2 30.31 -7.53 -43.06
C SER A 2 30.47 -7.20 -41.58
N ALA A 3 29.38 -6.80 -40.93
CA ALA A 3 29.35 -6.68 -39.48
C ALA A 3 29.62 -8.08 -38.92
N ILE A 4 30.73 -8.24 -38.21
CA ILE A 4 31.06 -9.47 -37.48
C ILE A 4 29.92 -9.65 -36.48
N LYS A 5 29.01 -10.58 -36.76
CA LYS A 5 27.94 -10.94 -35.82
C LYS A 5 28.63 -11.43 -34.56
N SER A 6 28.39 -10.74 -33.46
CA SER A 6 28.88 -11.22 -32.18
C SER A 6 28.19 -12.56 -31.89
N PRO A 7 28.86 -13.52 -31.21
CA PRO A 7 28.26 -14.84 -30.98
C PRO A 7 26.94 -14.76 -30.21
N ILE A 8 26.71 -13.69 -29.44
CA ILE A 8 25.46 -13.44 -28.71
C ILE A 8 24.29 -13.10 -29.65
N ASP A 9 24.55 -12.51 -30.82
CA ASP A 9 23.54 -12.21 -31.84
C ASP A 9 22.98 -13.49 -32.49
N SER A 10 23.74 -14.59 -32.42
CA SER A 10 23.33 -15.90 -32.95
C SER A 10 22.57 -16.77 -31.95
N LEU A 11 22.54 -16.35 -30.67
CA LEU A 11 21.84 -17.09 -29.62
C LEU A 11 20.32 -17.06 -29.86
N PRO A 12 19.56 -18.15 -29.64
CA PRO A 12 18.09 -18.12 -29.64
C PRO A 12 17.51 -17.25 -28.50
N ASN A 13 16.29 -16.73 -28.68
CA ASN A 13 15.64 -15.86 -27.68
C ASN A 13 15.33 -16.60 -26.38
N GLU A 14 15.06 -17.90 -26.45
CA GLU A 14 14.73 -18.75 -25.30
C GLU A 14 15.91 -18.85 -24.35
N LEU A 15 17.12 -19.00 -24.90
CA LEU A 15 18.34 -19.04 -24.10
C LEU A 15 18.68 -17.66 -23.51
N LEU A 16 18.43 -16.59 -24.28
CA LEU A 16 18.60 -15.24 -23.77
C LEU A 16 17.64 -14.95 -22.60
N ILE A 17 16.36 -15.33 -22.74
CA ILE A 17 15.36 -15.22 -21.67
C ILE A 17 15.80 -16.02 -20.46
N ALA A 18 16.21 -17.28 -20.65
CA ALA A 18 16.64 -18.14 -19.55
C ALA A 18 17.82 -17.54 -18.76
N VAL A 19 18.85 -17.05 -19.46
CA VAL A 19 20.00 -16.39 -18.82
C VAL A 19 19.58 -15.13 -18.08
N LEU A 20 18.87 -14.21 -18.74
CA LEU A 20 18.45 -12.94 -18.16
C LEU A 20 17.44 -13.11 -17.02
N SER A 21 16.66 -14.19 -17.03
CA SER A 21 15.69 -14.52 -15.96
C SER A 21 16.35 -14.85 -14.62
N THR A 22 17.65 -15.11 -14.59
CA THR A 22 18.41 -15.32 -13.34
C THR A 22 18.85 -14.02 -12.67
N ILE A 23 18.86 -12.91 -13.42
CA ILE A 23 19.33 -11.60 -12.96
C ILE A 23 18.19 -10.86 -12.26
N ASN A 24 18.49 -10.14 -11.18
CA ASN A 24 17.53 -9.38 -10.39
C ASN A 24 16.86 -8.27 -11.22
N SER A 25 15.63 -7.88 -10.89
CA SER A 25 14.87 -6.94 -11.73
C SER A 25 15.54 -5.56 -11.84
N ARG A 26 16.25 -5.11 -10.81
CA ARG A 26 17.00 -3.84 -10.84
C ARG A 26 18.23 -3.87 -11.75
N GLU A 27 18.90 -5.01 -11.82
CA GLU A 27 20.12 -5.22 -12.63
C GLU A 27 19.80 -5.53 -14.10
N LEU A 28 18.53 -5.85 -14.38
CA LEU A 28 18.04 -6.07 -15.72
C LEU A 28 17.78 -4.75 -16.46
N LEU A 29 17.49 -3.65 -15.74
CA LEU A 29 17.18 -2.34 -16.33
C LEU A 29 18.33 -1.76 -17.17
N PRO A 30 19.60 -1.77 -16.75
CA PRO A 30 20.70 -1.29 -17.59
C PRO A 30 20.86 -2.07 -18.90
N LEU A 31 20.45 -3.34 -18.94
CA LEU A 31 20.57 -4.18 -20.13
C LEU A 31 19.59 -3.77 -21.24
N THR A 32 18.52 -3.06 -20.91
CA THR A 32 17.57 -2.53 -21.91
C THR A 32 18.21 -1.47 -22.81
N LEU A 33 19.30 -0.85 -22.36
CA LEU A 33 20.01 0.19 -23.11
C LEU A 33 21.05 -0.37 -24.09
N VAL A 34 21.31 -1.68 -24.08
CA VAL A 34 22.39 -2.30 -24.88
C VAL A 34 21.98 -2.48 -26.33
N ASP A 35 20.85 -3.15 -26.58
CA ASP A 35 20.31 -3.42 -27.91
C ASP A 35 18.78 -3.62 -27.85
N ARG A 36 18.09 -3.42 -28.98
CA ARG A 36 16.64 -3.63 -29.11
C ARG A 36 16.21 -5.04 -28.71
N ARG A 37 17.04 -6.04 -28.97
CA ARG A 37 16.73 -7.42 -28.60
C ARG A 37 16.79 -7.62 -27.09
N PHE A 38 17.78 -7.01 -26.43
CA PHE A 38 17.88 -7.02 -24.97
C PHE A 38 16.76 -6.21 -24.33
N ASP A 39 16.42 -5.05 -24.89
CA ASP A 39 15.28 -4.24 -24.48
C ASP A 39 13.97 -5.02 -24.49
N ALA A 40 13.60 -5.63 -25.62
CA ALA A 40 12.39 -6.43 -25.74
C ALA A 40 12.40 -7.61 -24.76
N THR A 41 13.51 -8.35 -24.69
CA THR A 41 13.62 -9.54 -23.82
C THR A 41 13.54 -9.17 -22.33
N ALA A 42 14.27 -8.13 -21.92
CA ALA A 42 14.27 -7.64 -20.55
C ALA A 42 12.89 -7.09 -20.16
N THR A 43 12.23 -6.35 -21.05
CA THR A 43 10.89 -5.81 -20.84
C THR A 43 9.87 -6.93 -20.63
N THR A 44 9.90 -7.98 -21.46
CA THR A 44 9.03 -9.15 -21.29
C THR A 44 9.26 -9.85 -19.94
N ILE A 45 10.52 -10.02 -19.52
CA ILE A 45 10.84 -10.62 -18.22
C ILE A 45 10.32 -9.74 -17.08
N LEU A 46 10.53 -8.43 -17.14
CA LEU A 46 10.06 -7.49 -16.12
C LEU A 46 8.52 -7.46 -16.05
N GLN A 47 7.85 -7.45 -17.20
CA GLN A 47 6.39 -7.53 -17.28
C GLN A 47 5.89 -8.82 -16.62
N HIS A 48 6.46 -9.96 -16.98
CA HIS A 48 6.09 -11.25 -16.38
C HIS A 48 6.31 -11.23 -14.86
N ARG A 49 7.46 -10.74 -14.38
CA ARG A 49 7.72 -10.63 -12.93
C ARG A 49 6.72 -9.73 -12.24
N LEU A 50 6.45 -8.54 -12.77
CA LEU A 50 5.48 -7.60 -12.20
C LEU A 50 4.07 -8.18 -12.13
N LEU A 51 3.60 -8.83 -13.19
CA LEU A 51 2.28 -9.46 -13.19
C LEU A 51 2.21 -10.66 -12.24
N HIS A 52 3.31 -11.40 -12.06
CA HIS A 52 3.36 -12.51 -11.11
C HIS A 52 3.57 -12.08 -9.64
N THR A 53 4.09 -10.88 -9.38
CA THR A 53 4.23 -10.36 -8.00
C THR A 53 2.92 -10.28 -7.25
N VAL A 54 1.82 -10.13 -7.98
CA VAL A 54 0.45 -10.15 -7.49
C VAL A 54 0.12 -11.41 -6.68
N LYS A 55 0.75 -12.56 -7.00
CA LYS A 55 0.44 -13.81 -6.31
C LYS A 55 0.95 -13.84 -4.86
N MET A 56 1.87 -12.93 -4.48
CA MET A 56 2.30 -12.68 -3.10
C MET A 56 2.48 -13.98 -2.29
N GLU A 57 3.11 -14.99 -2.87
CA GLU A 57 3.05 -16.37 -2.36
C GLU A 57 3.62 -16.43 -0.93
N GLY A 58 2.72 -16.60 0.06
CA GLY A 58 3.05 -16.65 1.49
C GLY A 58 3.42 -15.32 2.15
N HIS A 59 3.24 -14.19 1.46
CA HIS A 59 3.54 -12.86 1.99
C HIS A 59 2.25 -12.04 2.17
N ASP A 60 2.08 -11.46 3.35
CA ASP A 60 0.98 -10.56 3.63
C ASP A 60 1.48 -9.10 3.61
N MET A 61 0.66 -8.21 3.07
CA MET A 61 0.91 -6.78 3.12
C MET A 61 0.31 -6.22 4.41
N VAL A 62 1.09 -5.43 5.14
CA VAL A 62 0.66 -4.77 6.38
C VAL A 62 0.83 -3.27 6.25
N LEU A 63 -0.24 -2.55 6.64
CA LEU A 63 -0.28 -1.11 6.74
C LEU A 63 -0.42 -0.71 8.21
N GLU A 64 0.43 0.21 8.62
CA GLU A 64 0.29 0.94 9.87
C GLU A 64 0.03 2.39 9.52
N SER A 65 -1.00 2.99 10.12
CA SER A 65 -1.29 4.41 9.97
C SER A 65 -1.73 4.94 11.31
N TYR A 66 -0.93 5.82 11.92
CA TYR A 66 -1.15 6.30 13.27
C TYR A 66 -0.78 7.78 13.41
N HIS A 67 -1.46 8.45 14.34
CA HIS A 67 -0.99 9.74 14.82
C HIS A 67 0.31 9.53 15.62
N PRO A 68 1.35 10.38 15.50
CA PRO A 68 2.64 10.17 16.17
C PRO A 68 2.56 9.81 17.66
N VAL A 69 1.56 10.35 18.38
CA VAL A 69 1.31 10.08 19.81
C VAL A 69 0.64 8.72 20.05
N ALA A 70 -0.12 8.21 19.09
CA ALA A 70 -0.94 7.01 19.21
C ALA A 70 -0.24 5.72 18.75
N LYS A 71 1.04 5.77 18.36
CA LYS A 71 1.79 4.65 17.77
C LYS A 71 1.61 3.32 18.51
N GLN A 72 1.68 3.33 19.84
CA GLN A 72 1.60 2.10 20.66
C GLN A 72 0.17 1.55 20.82
N SER A 73 -0.83 2.40 20.60
CA SER A 73 -2.24 2.04 20.75
C SER A 73 -2.92 1.71 19.42
N THR A 74 -2.36 2.17 18.30
CA THR A 74 -2.99 2.01 16.99
C THR A 74 -2.76 0.60 16.45
N PRO A 75 -3.83 -0.11 16.06
CA PRO A 75 -3.70 -1.46 15.52
C PRO A 75 -3.09 -1.48 14.12
N THR A 76 -2.43 -2.59 13.81
CA THR A 76 -1.95 -2.88 12.46
C THR A 76 -3.09 -3.37 11.56
N MET A 77 -3.02 -3.03 10.27
CA MET A 77 -4.01 -3.38 9.27
C MET A 77 -3.40 -4.39 8.28
N THR A 78 -4.08 -5.49 8.03
CA THR A 78 -3.71 -6.43 6.96
C THR A 78 -4.37 -6.01 5.65
N CYS A 79 -3.64 -6.09 4.55
CA CYS A 79 -4.07 -5.55 3.27
C CYS A 79 -4.33 -6.69 2.27
N ARG A 80 -5.58 -6.83 1.81
CA ARG A 80 -5.98 -7.86 0.82
C ARG A 80 -5.81 -7.34 -0.60
N PHE A 81 -5.15 -8.10 -1.46
CA PHE A 81 -4.97 -7.70 -2.85
C PHE A 81 -6.31 -7.65 -3.61
N LEU A 82 -6.57 -6.55 -4.31
CA LEU A 82 -7.77 -6.32 -5.11
C LEU A 82 -7.51 -6.47 -6.60
N GLY A 83 -6.39 -5.92 -7.09
CA GLY A 83 -6.11 -5.88 -8.52
C GLY A 83 -4.95 -4.98 -8.88
N LEU A 84 -4.67 -4.93 -10.18
CA LEU A 84 -3.71 -4.01 -10.78
C LEU A 84 -4.47 -2.92 -11.54
N SER A 85 -3.99 -1.68 -11.48
CA SER A 85 -4.53 -0.62 -12.33
C SER A 85 -3.47 0.39 -12.77
N PHE A 86 -3.82 1.11 -13.83
CA PHE A 86 -3.11 2.31 -14.28
C PHE A 86 -3.95 3.52 -13.86
N PRO A 87 -3.44 4.42 -13.00
CA PRO A 87 -4.20 5.57 -12.53
C PRO A 87 -4.62 6.54 -13.64
N ASN A 88 -3.91 6.54 -14.78
CA ASN A 88 -4.03 7.56 -15.82
C ASN A 88 -4.43 7.01 -17.20
N HIS A 89 -4.55 5.69 -17.39
CA HIS A 89 -4.81 5.10 -18.71
C HIS A 89 -5.78 3.92 -18.66
N THR A 90 -6.92 4.05 -19.34
CA THR A 90 -7.80 2.93 -19.68
C THR A 90 -7.30 2.29 -20.97
N ARG A 91 -6.60 1.16 -20.84
CA ARG A 91 -6.02 0.46 -21.98
C ARG A 91 -7.12 -0.10 -22.89
N THR A 92 -7.01 0.16 -24.20
CA THR A 92 -7.99 -0.26 -25.22
C THR A 92 -7.46 -1.39 -26.14
N GLY A 93 -6.47 -2.19 -25.72
CA GLY A 93 -5.95 -3.28 -26.57
C GLY A 93 -5.01 -4.27 -25.90
N GLU A 94 -4.62 -5.33 -26.63
CA GLU A 94 -3.72 -6.44 -26.24
C GLU A 94 -2.25 -6.20 -26.62
N GLN A 95 -1.75 -4.95 -26.67
CA GLN A 95 -0.33 -4.70 -27.01
C GLN A 95 0.64 -5.07 -25.87
N ASP A 96 1.89 -5.42 -26.16
CA ASP A 96 2.90 -5.60 -25.11
C ASP A 96 3.13 -4.30 -24.32
N MET A 97 3.48 -4.42 -23.04
CA MET A 97 3.64 -3.27 -22.14
C MET A 97 5.05 -2.69 -22.26
N ASP A 98 5.17 -1.39 -22.52
CA ASP A 98 6.47 -0.72 -22.50
C ASP A 98 6.98 -0.53 -21.06
N LEU A 99 8.29 -0.38 -20.89
CA LEU A 99 8.91 -0.12 -19.57
C LEU A 99 8.32 1.10 -18.86
N ARG A 100 7.94 2.13 -19.62
CA ARG A 100 7.27 3.33 -19.08
C ARG A 100 5.92 2.96 -18.48
N ASP A 101 5.14 2.13 -19.15
CA ASP A 101 3.81 1.73 -18.69
C ASP A 101 3.91 0.83 -17.46
N LEU A 102 4.89 -0.09 -17.45
CA LEU A 102 5.22 -0.92 -16.29
C LEU A 102 5.58 -0.08 -15.06
N SER A 103 6.25 1.07 -15.26
CA SER A 103 6.60 1.99 -14.17
C SER A 103 5.40 2.72 -13.56
N GLN A 104 4.25 2.73 -14.24
CA GLN A 104 3.03 3.42 -13.80
C GLN A 104 1.97 2.45 -13.23
N LEU A 105 2.32 1.17 -13.11
CA LEU A 105 1.44 0.16 -12.56
C LEU A 105 1.32 0.28 -11.04
N TYR A 106 0.09 0.26 -10.53
CA TYR A 106 -0.22 0.19 -9.11
C TYR A 106 -0.95 -1.10 -8.77
N SER A 107 -0.53 -1.69 -7.68
CA SER A 107 -1.22 -2.77 -6.98
C SER A 107 -2.16 -2.18 -5.95
N HIS A 108 -3.43 -2.56 -6.03
CA HIS A 108 -4.49 -2.11 -5.14
C HIS A 108 -4.72 -3.14 -4.05
N PHE A 109 -4.83 -2.66 -2.82
CA PHE A 109 -5.13 -3.50 -1.68
C PHE A 109 -6.24 -2.88 -0.85
N ARG A 110 -7.05 -3.71 -0.21
CA ARG A 110 -8.05 -3.29 0.77
C ARG A 110 -7.49 -3.47 2.17
N PRO A 111 -7.32 -2.40 2.96
CA PRO A 111 -6.97 -2.50 4.36
C PRO A 111 -8.12 -3.11 5.17
N VAL A 112 -7.80 -4.08 6.01
CA VAL A 112 -8.71 -4.79 6.91
C VAL A 112 -8.06 -4.87 8.28
N VAL A 113 -8.86 -4.82 9.35
CA VAL A 113 -8.33 -4.97 10.71
C VAL A 113 -7.67 -6.35 10.84
N SER A 114 -6.41 -6.37 11.31
CA SER A 114 -5.67 -7.62 11.52
C SER A 114 -6.43 -8.58 12.44
N GLU A 115 -6.35 -9.89 12.16
CA GLU A 115 -6.93 -10.91 13.05
C GLU A 115 -6.40 -10.81 14.47
N GLU A 116 -5.12 -10.46 14.64
CA GLU A 116 -4.51 -10.31 15.96
C GLU A 116 -5.15 -9.17 16.74
N THR A 117 -5.33 -8.01 16.12
CA THR A 117 -6.09 -6.89 16.68
C THR A 117 -7.51 -7.30 17.02
N ARG A 118 -8.21 -8.01 16.11
CA ARG A 118 -9.58 -8.50 16.39
C ARG A 118 -9.62 -9.46 17.56
N ARG A 119 -8.60 -10.31 17.74
CA ARG A 119 -8.47 -11.19 18.92
C ARG A 119 -8.24 -10.38 20.17
N MET A 120 -7.35 -9.38 20.15
CA MET A 120 -7.12 -8.49 21.29
C MET A 120 -8.39 -7.73 21.68
N TRP A 121 -9.12 -7.15 20.73
CA TRP A 121 -10.39 -6.47 21.01
C TRP A 121 -11.45 -7.43 21.56
N ARG A 122 -11.50 -8.69 21.09
CA ARG A 122 -12.37 -9.71 21.68
C ARG A 122 -12.01 -10.07 23.13
N ILE A 123 -10.73 -9.99 23.49
CA ILE A 123 -10.21 -10.36 24.81
C ILE A 123 -10.30 -9.19 25.81
N PHE A 124 -9.93 -7.97 25.39
CA PHE A 124 -9.85 -6.78 26.24
C PHE A 124 -11.06 -5.84 26.12
N GLY A 125 -11.91 -6.02 25.10
CA GLY A 125 -13.13 -5.26 24.96
C GLY A 125 -14.11 -5.57 26.09
N ARG A 126 -14.47 -4.55 26.88
CA ARG A 126 -15.64 -4.60 27.77
C ARG A 126 -16.86 -4.91 26.89
N ARG A 127 -17.32 -6.16 26.88
CA ARG A 127 -18.65 -6.47 26.36
C ARG A 127 -19.66 -5.62 27.11
N LEU A 128 -20.24 -4.62 26.46
CA LEU A 128 -21.48 -4.01 26.92
C LEU A 128 -22.56 -5.12 26.94
N PRO A 129 -23.22 -5.38 28.07
CA PRO A 129 -24.27 -6.40 28.13
C PRO A 129 -25.39 -6.03 27.14
N GLY A 130 -25.63 -6.86 26.13
CA GLY A 130 -26.69 -6.65 25.13
C GLY A 130 -26.23 -6.19 23.74
N ALA A 131 -24.92 -6.03 23.49
CA ALA A 131 -24.44 -5.86 22.11
C ALA A 131 -24.77 -7.14 21.29
N PRO A 132 -25.37 -7.01 20.10
CA PRO A 132 -25.64 -8.16 19.23
C PRO A 132 -24.35 -8.96 19.04
N ILE A 133 -24.45 -10.29 18.98
CA ILE A 133 -23.37 -11.12 18.47
C ILE A 133 -23.21 -10.65 17.02
N GLU A 134 -22.20 -9.82 16.75
CA GLU A 134 -21.83 -9.45 15.39
C GLU A 134 -21.55 -10.76 14.66
N GLN A 135 -22.52 -11.16 13.84
CA GLN A 135 -22.35 -12.20 12.85
C GLN A 135 -21.15 -11.75 12.00
N GLU A 136 -20.25 -12.68 11.70
CA GLU A 136 -19.03 -12.50 10.89
C GLU A 136 -19.38 -12.06 9.45
N ILE A 137 -19.93 -10.86 9.30
CA ILE A 137 -20.43 -10.32 8.04
C ILE A 137 -19.38 -9.32 7.54
N GLY A 138 -18.38 -9.87 6.88
CA GLY A 138 -17.55 -9.15 5.92
C GLY A 138 -16.33 -8.42 6.47
N ASP A 139 -15.53 -7.95 5.52
CA ASP A 139 -14.31 -7.18 5.74
C ASP A 139 -14.67 -5.79 6.25
N GLU A 140 -14.80 -5.69 7.57
CA GLU A 140 -15.06 -4.43 8.26
C GLU A 140 -13.99 -3.39 7.86
N PRO A 141 -14.40 -2.23 7.30
CA PRO A 141 -13.49 -1.19 6.89
C PRO A 141 -12.80 -0.58 8.11
N VAL A 142 -11.50 -0.32 8.00
CA VAL A 142 -10.76 0.26 9.11
C VAL A 142 -11.14 1.73 9.24
N THR A 143 -11.53 2.12 10.46
CA THR A 143 -11.97 3.49 10.77
C THR A 143 -11.02 4.10 11.79
N GLN A 144 -10.61 5.35 11.56
CA GLN A 144 -9.78 6.13 12.49
C GLN A 144 -10.40 7.52 12.70
N GLU A 145 -10.64 7.89 13.94
CA GLU A 145 -11.09 9.23 14.30
C GLU A 145 -9.91 10.20 14.37
N LEU A 146 -10.09 11.39 13.80
CA LEU A 146 -9.18 12.51 13.87
C LEU A 146 -9.92 13.72 14.43
N ILE A 147 -9.32 14.35 15.42
CA ILE A 147 -9.80 15.58 16.03
C ILE A 147 -8.73 16.64 15.76
N LEU A 148 -9.16 17.78 15.20
CA LEU A 148 -8.32 18.96 15.04
C LEU A 148 -8.77 20.00 16.06
N ASP A 149 -7.84 20.45 16.89
CA ASP A 149 -8.09 21.47 17.92
C ASP A 149 -8.27 22.88 17.31
N ASP A 150 -8.59 23.86 18.15
CA ASP A 150 -8.75 25.26 17.74
C ASP A 150 -7.49 25.78 17.03
N GLY A 151 -7.69 26.31 15.83
CA GLY A 151 -6.59 26.82 14.98
C GLY A 151 -5.68 25.75 14.36
N GLU A 152 -5.89 24.45 14.59
CA GLU A 152 -5.08 23.40 13.97
C GLU A 152 -5.48 23.21 12.49
N LEU A 153 -4.54 23.43 11.57
CA LEU A 153 -4.80 23.38 10.13
C LEU A 153 -4.65 21.98 9.52
N PHE A 154 -3.89 21.09 10.16
CA PHE A 154 -3.67 19.73 9.68
C PHE A 154 -3.26 18.79 10.80
N SER A 155 -3.57 17.50 10.64
CA SER A 155 -2.99 16.42 11.45
C SER A 155 -1.97 15.62 10.65
N GLN A 156 -1.05 14.94 11.34
CA GLN A 156 -0.04 14.08 10.72
C GLN A 156 -0.36 12.61 10.97
N LEU A 157 -0.32 11.83 9.91
CA LEU A 157 -0.41 10.37 9.96
C LEU A 157 0.94 9.78 9.55
N CYS A 158 1.60 9.09 10.46
CA CYS A 158 2.76 8.27 10.17
C CYS A 158 2.27 6.97 9.53
N THR A 159 2.73 6.70 8.32
CA THR A 159 2.30 5.55 7.52
C THR A 159 3.48 4.64 7.22
N THR A 160 3.38 3.38 7.64
CA THR A 160 4.36 2.34 7.32
C THR A 160 3.69 1.28 6.48
N THR A 161 4.25 0.98 5.31
CA THR A 161 3.80 -0.12 4.46
C THR A 161 4.90 -1.16 4.38
N SER A 162 4.58 -2.37 4.83
CA SER A 162 5.56 -3.44 4.97
C SER A 162 5.01 -4.76 4.48
N LEU A 163 5.91 -5.62 4.03
CA LEU A 163 5.65 -6.97 3.64
C LEU A 163 6.11 -7.92 4.74
N ILE A 164 5.21 -8.74 5.24
CA ILE A 164 5.51 -9.79 6.21
C ILE A 164 5.42 -11.15 5.53
N LYS A 165 6.32 -12.06 5.88
CA LYS A 165 6.20 -13.47 5.53
C LYS A 165 6.00 -14.26 6.80
N SER A 166 4.88 -14.97 6.90
CA SER A 166 4.64 -15.88 8.01
C SER A 166 5.62 -17.06 7.93
N GLY A 167 6.28 -17.38 9.05
CA GLY A 167 7.21 -18.49 9.14
C GLY A 167 6.51 -19.84 9.26
N SER A 168 7.28 -20.93 9.13
CA SER A 168 6.78 -22.30 9.30
C SER A 168 6.24 -22.58 10.71
N ILE A 169 6.61 -21.75 11.68
CA ILE A 169 6.09 -21.81 13.05
C ILE A 169 5.02 -20.72 13.19
N PRO A 170 3.76 -21.06 13.52
CA PRO A 170 2.74 -20.06 13.78
C PRO A 170 3.19 -19.17 14.93
N SER A 171 3.21 -17.84 14.71
CA SER A 171 3.73 -16.74 15.57
C SER A 171 5.12 -16.19 15.23
N LEU A 172 5.91 -16.81 14.36
CA LEU A 172 7.22 -16.27 13.97
C LEU A 172 7.21 -15.79 12.52
N LEU A 173 7.76 -14.60 12.30
CA LEU A 173 7.94 -14.04 10.97
C LEU A 173 9.22 -14.58 10.34
N SER A 174 9.11 -15.10 9.12
CA SER A 174 10.25 -15.54 8.30
C SER A 174 11.04 -14.35 7.78
N SER A 175 10.33 -13.34 7.26
CA SER A 175 10.94 -12.13 6.72
C SER A 175 10.03 -10.92 6.88
N TYR A 176 10.67 -9.76 6.94
CA TYR A 176 10.03 -8.45 7.06
C TYR A 176 10.75 -7.49 6.13
N SER A 177 10.03 -6.93 5.16
CA SER A 177 10.60 -5.94 4.24
C SER A 177 9.73 -4.69 4.16
N ASN A 178 10.31 -3.57 4.56
CA ASN A 178 9.67 -2.27 4.43
C ASN A 178 9.65 -1.81 2.98
N ILE A 179 8.47 -1.39 2.50
CA ILE A 179 8.29 -0.78 1.19
C ILE A 179 8.43 0.73 1.32
N THR A 180 7.67 1.33 2.24
CA THR A 180 7.73 2.77 2.52
C THR A 180 7.50 3.07 4.00
N HIS A 181 8.11 4.17 4.43
CA HIS A 181 7.80 4.84 5.67
C HIS A 181 7.67 6.33 5.34
N GLY A 182 6.46 6.86 5.50
CA GLY A 182 6.11 8.22 5.10
C GLY A 182 5.25 8.91 6.14
N VAL A 183 5.05 10.21 5.93
CA VAL A 183 4.15 11.01 6.75
C VAL A 183 3.17 11.70 5.82
N VAL A 184 1.89 11.44 6.04
CA VAL A 184 0.79 12.07 5.33
C VAL A 184 0.27 13.22 6.18
N ARG A 185 0.16 14.41 5.58
CA ARG A 185 -0.51 15.56 6.21
C ARG A 185 -1.94 15.63 5.73
N VAL A 186 -2.87 15.54 6.67
CA VAL A 186 -4.30 15.60 6.42
C VAL A 186 -4.79 17.00 6.81
N TRP A 187 -5.08 17.83 5.82
CA TRP A 187 -5.44 19.23 6.03
C TRP A 187 -6.94 19.40 6.32
N ARG A 188 -7.28 20.39 7.14
CA ARG A 188 -8.66 20.74 7.52
C ARG A 188 -9.56 21.01 6.32
N ASN A 189 -9.09 21.80 5.36
CA ASN A 189 -9.84 22.09 4.13
C ASN A 189 -10.07 20.83 3.29
N TRP A 190 -9.04 19.98 3.14
CA TRP A 190 -9.17 18.71 2.44
C TRP A 190 -10.17 17.77 3.14
N LEU A 191 -10.17 17.70 4.48
CA LEU A 191 -11.14 16.92 5.26
C LEU A 191 -12.58 17.41 5.03
N ALA A 192 -12.79 18.72 5.06
CA ALA A 192 -14.10 19.32 4.80
C ALA A 192 -14.59 19.03 3.36
N GLU A 193 -13.70 19.18 2.37
CA GLU A 193 -14.00 18.87 0.97
C GLU A 193 -14.29 17.36 0.76
N ALA A 194 -13.50 16.49 1.38
CA ALA A 194 -13.67 15.04 1.30
C ALA A 194 -14.95 14.56 2.02
N ALA A 195 -15.30 15.17 3.15
CA ALA A 195 -16.54 14.91 3.87
C ALA A 195 -17.77 15.35 3.07
N ALA A 196 -17.73 16.55 2.49
CA ALA A 196 -18.79 17.05 1.63
C ALA A 196 -18.98 16.16 0.39
N SER A 197 -17.88 15.74 -0.24
CA SER A 197 -17.90 14.84 -1.40
C SER A 197 -18.52 13.47 -1.07
N SER A 198 -18.25 12.96 0.14
CA SER A 198 -18.76 11.68 0.62
C SER A 198 -20.27 11.70 0.94
N GLY A 199 -20.83 12.88 1.26
CA GLY A 199 -22.26 13.06 1.53
C GLY A 199 -23.12 13.22 0.27
N ILE A 200 -22.54 13.72 -0.83
CA ILE A 200 -23.28 14.00 -2.08
C ILE A 200 -23.47 12.74 -2.94
N CYS A 201 -22.55 11.77 -2.88
CA CYS A 201 -22.61 10.53 -3.68
C CYS A 201 -22.14 9.32 -2.86
N PRO A 202 -23.05 8.56 -2.22
CA PRO A 202 -22.68 7.39 -1.41
C PRO A 202 -22.24 6.17 -2.23
N ALA A 203 -22.48 6.16 -3.55
CA ALA A 203 -22.03 5.09 -4.45
C ALA A 203 -21.95 5.60 -5.90
N GLY A 204 -20.78 6.03 -6.36
CA GLY A 204 -20.59 6.32 -7.79
C GLY A 204 -19.39 7.20 -8.09
N ARG A 205 -18.29 6.54 -8.50
CA ARG A 205 -17.17 7.06 -9.32
C ARG A 205 -16.98 8.58 -9.25
N SER A 206 -16.60 9.07 -8.08
CA SER A 206 -15.96 10.38 -7.96
C SER A 206 -14.59 10.29 -8.63
N ASN A 207 -14.09 11.38 -9.21
CA ASN A 207 -12.80 11.42 -9.88
C ASN A 207 -11.70 11.06 -8.85
N ASP A 208 -11.26 9.79 -8.86
CA ASP A 208 -10.61 9.06 -7.76
C ASP A 208 -9.30 9.69 -7.24
N GLN A 209 -8.76 10.70 -7.92
CA GLN A 209 -7.44 11.27 -7.58
C GLN A 209 -7.47 12.23 -6.39
N ASN A 210 -8.60 12.89 -6.11
CA ASN A 210 -8.63 13.91 -5.03
C ASN A 210 -8.76 13.30 -3.62
N THR A 211 -9.16 12.03 -3.52
CA THR A 211 -9.31 11.30 -2.25
C THR A 211 -8.07 10.46 -1.89
N ILE A 212 -7.05 10.45 -2.76
CA ILE A 212 -5.82 9.70 -2.53
C ILE A 212 -4.77 10.63 -1.91
N LEU A 213 -4.33 10.27 -0.70
CA LEU A 213 -3.21 10.90 -0.03
C LEU A 213 -1.93 10.10 -0.27
N TRP A 214 -0.93 10.73 -0.88
CA TRP A 214 0.35 10.11 -1.19
C TRP A 214 1.32 10.26 -0.02
N THR A 215 2.04 9.18 0.33
CA THR A 215 3.00 9.16 1.45
C THR A 215 4.34 9.81 1.08
N ASP A 216 4.60 9.99 -0.21
CA ASP A 216 5.85 10.52 -0.75
C ASP A 216 5.64 11.26 -2.09
N ALA A 217 6.61 12.11 -2.46
CA ALA A 217 6.54 12.91 -3.68
C ALA A 217 6.62 12.08 -4.98
N ALA A 218 7.24 10.90 -4.95
CA ALA A 218 7.32 10.00 -6.09
C ALA A 218 6.06 9.13 -6.26
N ARG A 219 5.05 9.33 -5.38
CA ARG A 219 3.75 8.65 -5.38
C ARG A 219 3.91 7.14 -5.33
N THR A 220 4.81 6.64 -4.50
CA THR A 220 5.08 5.20 -4.40
C THR A 220 3.98 4.46 -3.66
N VAL A 221 3.43 5.07 -2.60
CA VAL A 221 2.30 4.55 -1.84
C VAL A 221 1.23 5.64 -1.66
N GLY A 222 -0.03 5.27 -1.90
CA GLY A 222 -1.19 6.15 -1.75
C GLY A 222 -2.26 5.53 -0.89
N LEU A 223 -2.93 6.34 -0.08
CA LEU A 223 -4.06 5.96 0.76
C LEU A 223 -5.33 6.60 0.21
N LYS A 224 -6.28 5.77 -0.23
CA LYS A 224 -7.61 6.21 -0.59
C LYS A 224 -8.49 6.19 0.65
N LEU A 225 -8.92 7.37 1.07
CA LEU A 225 -9.70 7.57 2.28
C LEU A 225 -11.07 8.14 1.93
N ARG A 226 -12.09 7.63 2.61
CA ARG A 226 -13.41 8.25 2.67
C ARG A 226 -13.56 8.94 4.01
N VAL A 227 -14.08 10.16 4.01
CA VAL A 227 -14.16 11.01 5.21
C VAL A 227 -15.61 11.26 5.57
N THR A 228 -15.95 11.14 6.85
CA THR A 228 -17.26 11.50 7.39
C THR A 228 -17.09 12.44 8.57
N GLU A 229 -17.87 13.52 8.61
CA GLU A 229 -17.83 14.47 9.74
C GLU A 229 -18.45 13.84 10.99
N VAL A 230 -17.79 14.03 12.14
CA VAL A 230 -18.27 13.56 13.43
C VAL A 230 -18.76 14.78 14.22
N THR A 231 -20.03 14.76 14.61
CA THR A 231 -20.61 15.85 15.42
C THR A 231 -20.08 15.76 16.84
N LEU A 232 -19.20 16.70 17.22
CA LEU A 232 -18.81 16.92 18.61
C LEU A 232 -19.95 17.63 19.36
N GLU A 233 -20.35 17.11 20.52
CA GLU A 233 -21.24 17.83 21.45
C GLU A 233 -20.53 19.13 21.88
N ARG A 234 -20.99 20.27 21.34
CA ARG A 234 -20.38 21.58 21.57
C ARG A 234 -20.59 22.02 23.02
N LEU A 235 -19.49 22.23 23.76
CA LEU A 235 -19.50 23.00 25.01
C LEU A 235 -19.77 24.50 24.70
N PRO A 236 -20.28 25.30 25.67
CA PRO A 236 -20.64 26.69 25.42
C PRO A 236 -19.42 27.54 25.00
N PRO A 237 -19.62 28.52 24.10
CA PRO A 237 -18.54 29.16 23.36
C PRO A 237 -17.84 30.22 24.20
N TYR A 238 -16.61 29.93 24.62
CA TYR A 238 -15.60 30.94 24.90
C TYR A 238 -14.57 30.92 23.76
N HIS A 239 -15.03 31.04 22.52
CA HIS A 239 -14.15 31.08 21.35
C HIS A 239 -13.89 32.54 20.96
N GLY A 240 -12.64 32.87 20.65
CA GLY A 240 -12.29 34.12 20.00
C GLY A 240 -12.97 34.20 18.63
N LEU A 241 -13.45 35.38 18.23
CA LEU A 241 -14.16 35.60 16.96
C LEU A 241 -13.34 35.29 15.68
N ASP A 242 -12.06 34.94 15.83
CA ASP A 242 -11.09 34.76 14.74
C ASP A 242 -10.43 33.36 14.73
N GLU A 243 -10.83 32.46 15.64
CA GLU A 243 -10.25 31.11 15.73
C GLU A 243 -11.16 30.06 15.10
N ASP A 244 -10.59 29.20 14.24
CA ASP A 244 -11.31 28.06 13.68
C ASP A 244 -11.69 27.08 14.80
N PRO A 245 -12.97 26.67 14.90
CA PRO A 245 -13.46 25.80 15.98
C PRO A 245 -12.88 24.37 15.87
N PRO A 246 -13.00 23.56 16.93
CA PRO A 246 -12.48 22.20 16.90
C PRO A 246 -13.41 21.34 16.05
N VAL A 247 -12.83 20.49 15.22
CA VAL A 247 -13.56 19.63 14.27
C VAL A 247 -13.12 18.19 14.42
N ALA A 248 -14.08 17.27 14.33
CA ALA A 248 -13.82 15.85 14.35
C ALA A 248 -14.26 15.21 13.03
N TYR A 249 -13.42 14.33 12.51
CA TYR A 249 -13.69 13.55 11.31
C TYR A 249 -13.35 12.09 11.56
N SER A 250 -14.10 11.21 10.90
CA SER A 250 -13.85 9.78 10.86
C SER A 250 -13.32 9.41 9.48
N LEU A 251 -12.12 8.85 9.45
CA LEU A 251 -11.42 8.39 8.25
C LEU A 251 -11.68 6.90 8.04
N HIS A 252 -12.21 6.56 6.88
CA HIS A 252 -12.46 5.19 6.44
C HIS A 252 -11.41 4.80 5.40
N TYR A 253 -10.60 3.80 5.70
CA TYR A 253 -9.57 3.30 4.77
C TYR A 253 -10.22 2.41 3.71
N GLU A 254 -10.33 2.90 2.48
CA GLU A 254 -10.94 2.14 1.38
C GLU A 254 -9.91 1.29 0.65
N GLU A 255 -8.82 1.92 0.18
CA GLU A 255 -7.82 1.27 -0.66
C GLU A 255 -6.41 1.79 -0.35
N LEU A 256 -5.43 0.89 -0.40
CA LEU A 256 -4.00 1.15 -0.38
C LEU A 256 -3.45 0.89 -1.79
N LEU A 257 -2.84 1.91 -2.38
CA LEU A 257 -2.17 1.82 -3.67
C LEU A 257 -0.67 1.70 -3.43
N VAL A 258 -0.04 0.67 -3.99
CA VAL A 258 1.41 0.50 -3.94
C VAL A 258 1.93 0.34 -5.36
N ARG A 259 2.97 1.10 -5.72
CA ARG A 259 3.61 0.96 -7.02
C ARG A 259 4.15 -0.46 -7.20
N THR A 260 3.75 -1.16 -8.25
CA THR A 260 4.01 -2.60 -8.39
C THR A 260 5.50 -2.91 -8.53
N ASN A 261 6.30 -2.00 -9.09
CA ASN A 261 7.75 -2.14 -9.13
C ASN A 261 8.41 -2.11 -7.74
N HIS A 262 7.92 -1.28 -6.81
CA HIS A 262 8.41 -1.26 -5.43
C HIS A 262 7.99 -2.51 -4.67
N LEU A 263 6.79 -3.01 -4.93
CA LEU A 263 6.34 -4.30 -4.40
C LEU A 263 7.23 -5.45 -4.88
N LEU A 264 7.56 -5.51 -6.17
CA LEU A 264 8.48 -6.51 -6.72
C LEU A 264 9.86 -6.45 -6.08
N LEU A 265 10.42 -5.25 -5.94
CA LEU A 265 11.73 -5.07 -5.30
C LEU A 265 11.70 -5.47 -3.82
N ALA A 266 10.59 -5.25 -3.12
CA ALA A 266 10.42 -5.69 -1.74
C ALA A 266 10.35 -7.23 -1.63
N LEU A 267 9.62 -7.89 -2.54
CA LEU A 267 9.55 -9.35 -2.63
C LEU A 267 10.90 -9.99 -2.97
N GLU A 268 11.64 -9.43 -3.92
CA GLU A 268 13.00 -9.91 -4.23
C GLU A 268 13.91 -9.76 -3.01
N LYS A 269 13.78 -8.67 -2.26
CA LYS A 269 14.54 -8.43 -1.03
C LYS A 269 14.17 -9.41 0.08
N SER A 270 12.87 -9.73 0.27
CA SER A 270 12.44 -10.72 1.27
C SER A 270 12.91 -12.12 0.92
N ALA A 271 12.88 -12.51 -0.35
CA ALA A 271 13.39 -13.80 -0.82
C ALA A 271 14.89 -13.97 -0.53
N LEU A 272 15.70 -12.92 -0.70
CA LEU A 272 17.11 -12.94 -0.33
C LEU A 272 17.32 -13.09 1.18
N GLN A 273 16.47 -12.48 2.01
CA GLN A 273 16.54 -12.61 3.47
C GLN A 273 16.21 -14.04 3.93
N ASP A 274 15.20 -14.68 3.31
CA ASP A 274 14.83 -16.07 3.62
C ASP A 274 15.99 -17.05 3.34
N VAL A 275 16.77 -16.81 2.27
CA VAL A 275 17.93 -17.66 1.91
C VAL A 275 19.15 -17.36 2.79
N ALA A 276 19.34 -16.12 3.20
CA ALA A 276 20.50 -15.71 4.01
C ALA A 276 20.36 -16.07 5.50
N ILE A 277 19.12 -16.22 6.03
CA ILE A 277 18.86 -16.46 7.46
C ILE A 277 17.95 -17.70 7.66
N PRO A 278 18.34 -18.90 7.21
CA PRO A 278 17.58 -20.12 7.47
C PRO A 278 17.86 -20.59 8.91
N GLY A 279 17.32 -19.91 9.94
CA GLY A 279 17.41 -20.41 11.32
C GLY A 279 17.35 -19.40 12.46
N ARG A 280 17.28 -18.08 12.21
CA ARG A 280 17.00 -17.09 13.25
C ARG A 280 15.68 -16.39 12.94
N ALA A 281 14.62 -16.89 13.56
CA ALA A 281 13.34 -16.19 13.58
C ALA A 281 13.55 -14.80 14.20
N THR A 282 13.11 -13.76 13.50
CA THR A 282 13.24 -12.39 14.00
C THR A 282 12.04 -12.12 14.91
N ILE A 283 12.29 -11.95 16.21
CA ILE A 283 11.29 -11.45 17.14
C ILE A 283 11.15 -9.96 16.85
N ILE A 284 10.08 -9.57 16.16
CA ILE A 284 9.70 -8.16 16.08
C ILE A 284 9.00 -7.84 17.40
N ALA A 285 9.73 -7.22 18.32
CA ALA A 285 9.10 -6.58 19.45
C ALA A 285 8.28 -5.38 18.93
N PRO A 286 7.05 -5.16 19.42
CA PRO A 286 6.36 -3.91 19.16
C PRO A 286 7.21 -2.78 19.77
N ILE A 287 7.69 -1.86 18.92
CA ILE A 287 8.42 -0.65 19.35
C ILE A 287 7.45 0.52 19.43
#